data_AF-A0AA47BS85-F1
#
_entry.id   AF-A0AA47BS85-F1
#
_cell.length_a   1.000
_cell.length_b   1.000
_cell.length_c   1.000
_cell.angle_alpha   90.00
_cell.angle_beta   90.00
_cell.angle_gamma   90.00
#
_symmetry.space_group_name_H-M   'P 1'
#
loop_
_entity.id
_entity.type
_entity.pdbx_description
1 polymer ?
#
loop_
_entity_poly.entity_id
_entity_poly.type
_entity_poly.pdbx_seq_one_letter_code
_entity_poly.pdbx_strand_id
1 'polypeptide(L)'
;MNYLTNRTPLGLLDEMDCFFNRIYDVDFAQVGFGVDISETKNAYVIKGNLPGFSAEDVDVRIEGNLLVIETKVLEDAEKKNDDTTWHYRERRQRHMKRSFVLPEKVDKNQIEAAMKNGVLSVTLNKSPESSPMSITVRSE
;
A
#
# COMPACT_ATOMS: atom_id res chain seq x y z
N MET A 1 29.09 25.29 -5.32
CA MET A 1 27.88 25.86 -5.94
C MET A 1 26.70 25.60 -5.01
N ASN A 2 26.24 26.62 -4.30
CA ASN A 2 25.02 26.55 -3.48
C ASN A 2 23.84 26.91 -4.38
N TYR A 3 22.98 25.95 -4.68
CA TYR A 3 21.71 26.24 -5.33
C TYR A 3 20.68 26.54 -4.25
N LEU A 4 20.32 27.82 -4.18
CA LEU A 4 19.15 28.31 -3.45
C LEU A 4 17.90 27.79 -4.16
N THR A 5 17.32 26.69 -3.69
CA THR A 5 15.97 26.29 -4.10
C THR A 5 14.97 27.02 -3.21
N ASN A 6 14.27 27.98 -3.82
CA ASN A 6 13.14 28.69 -3.25
C ASN A 6 12.17 27.71 -2.58
N ARG A 7 11.99 27.87 -1.26
CA ARG A 7 10.97 27.17 -0.48
C ARG A 7 9.59 27.70 -0.86
N THR A 8 8.88 26.99 -1.73
CA THR A 8 7.43 27.14 -1.88
C THR A 8 6.72 26.44 -0.71
N PRO A 9 5.62 27.00 -0.15
CA PRO A 9 4.96 26.47 1.03
C PRO A 9 3.91 25.42 0.65
N LEU A 10 4.24 24.14 0.70
CA LEU A 10 3.27 23.04 0.59
C LEU A 10 3.81 21.78 1.29
N GLY A 11 3.80 21.81 2.63
CA GLY A 11 4.34 20.76 3.51
C GLY A 11 3.60 19.41 3.52
N LEU A 12 2.62 19.18 2.64
CA LEU A 12 1.91 17.89 2.54
C LEU A 12 2.52 16.97 1.46
N LEU A 13 3.04 17.55 0.37
CA LEU A 13 3.64 16.78 -0.73
C LEU A 13 5.05 16.29 -0.35
N ASP A 14 5.82 17.06 0.44
CA ASP A 14 7.12 16.63 0.97
C ASP A 14 6.99 15.48 1.99
N GLU A 15 5.92 15.46 2.81
CA GLU A 15 5.61 14.35 3.72
C GLU A 15 5.26 13.07 2.93
N MET A 16 4.54 13.22 1.82
CA MET A 16 4.24 12.13 0.89
C MET A 16 5.45 11.70 0.05
N ASP A 17 6.38 12.60 -0.26
CA ASP A 17 7.64 12.25 -0.93
C ASP A 17 8.60 11.52 0.01
N CYS A 18 8.59 11.80 1.31
CA CYS A 18 9.30 10.98 2.30
C CYS A 18 8.62 9.61 2.49
N PHE A 19 7.30 9.54 2.36
CA PHE A 19 6.51 8.30 2.36
C PHE A 19 6.78 7.44 1.11
N PHE A 20 6.85 8.05 -0.07
CA PHE A 20 7.12 7.38 -1.35
C PHE A 20 8.61 7.06 -1.55
N ASN A 21 9.53 7.92 -1.11
CA ASN A 21 10.97 7.63 -1.18
C ASN A 21 11.43 6.60 -0.15
N ARG A 22 10.64 6.34 0.91
CA ARG A 22 10.89 5.21 1.83
C ARG A 22 10.36 3.86 1.34
N ILE A 23 9.72 3.82 0.16
CA ILE A 23 9.51 2.58 -0.59
C ILE A 23 10.85 1.87 -0.89
N TYR A 24 11.98 2.58 -0.78
CA TYR A 24 13.32 2.05 -1.02
C TYR A 24 14.02 1.38 0.18
N ASP A 25 13.51 1.41 1.42
CA ASP A 25 14.31 0.97 2.59
C ASP A 25 13.62 0.00 3.56
N VAL A 26 12.91 -1.00 3.00
CA VAL A 26 12.56 -2.24 3.73
C VAL A 26 12.54 -3.42 2.76
N ASP A 27 13.65 -4.18 2.73
CA ASP A 27 13.87 -5.45 2.03
C ASP A 27 13.68 -5.51 0.50
N PHE A 28 14.73 -5.05 -0.20
CA PHE A 28 14.94 -5.15 -1.66
C PHE A 28 15.00 -6.58 -2.26
N ALA A 29 14.63 -7.63 -1.52
CA ALA A 29 14.72 -9.02 -1.97
C ALA A 29 13.37 -9.69 -2.29
N GLN A 30 12.24 -9.06 -1.97
CA GLN A 30 10.92 -9.64 -2.20
C GLN A 30 10.32 -9.11 -3.51
N VAL A 31 10.13 -10.00 -4.49
CA VAL A 31 9.40 -9.73 -5.73
C VAL A 31 7.94 -9.40 -5.36
N GLY A 32 7.65 -8.11 -5.15
CA GLY A 32 6.31 -7.66 -4.81
C GLY A 32 5.36 -7.62 -6.01
N PHE A 33 4.06 -7.56 -5.74
CA PHE A 33 3.02 -7.39 -6.74
C PHE A 33 2.88 -5.92 -7.17
N GLY A 34 2.39 -5.65 -8.38
CA GLY A 34 2.11 -4.29 -8.85
C GLY A 34 1.05 -3.61 -7.98
N VAL A 35 1.28 -2.35 -7.58
CA VAL A 35 0.33 -1.57 -6.79
C VAL A 35 0.14 -0.16 -7.32
N ASP A 36 -1.08 0.33 -7.21
CA ASP A 36 -1.45 1.72 -7.45
C ASP A 36 -1.94 2.32 -6.14
N ILE A 37 -1.51 3.55 -5.85
CA ILE A 37 -1.94 4.31 -4.68
C ILE A 37 -2.58 5.60 -5.18
N SER A 38 -3.78 5.88 -4.72
CA SER A 38 -4.49 7.12 -5.06
C SER A 38 -5.10 7.75 -3.81
N GLU A 39 -5.26 9.06 -3.86
CA GLU A 39 -5.84 9.85 -2.78
C GLU A 39 -7.08 10.57 -3.26
N THR A 40 -8.11 10.54 -2.43
CA THR A 40 -9.31 11.36 -2.58
C THR A 40 -9.39 12.36 -1.44
N LYS A 41 -10.40 13.24 -1.45
CA LYS A 41 -10.63 14.17 -0.34
C LYS A 41 -10.83 13.45 1.00
N ASN A 42 -11.42 12.26 0.99
CA ASN A 42 -11.88 11.58 2.20
C ASN A 42 -11.07 10.31 2.53
N ALA A 43 -10.33 9.74 1.58
CA ALA A 43 -9.67 8.45 1.78
C ALA A 43 -8.42 8.28 0.91
N TYR A 44 -7.51 7.43 1.35
CA TYR A 44 -6.45 6.84 0.54
C TYR A 44 -6.90 5.45 0.06
N VAL A 45 -6.61 5.12 -1.20
CA VAL A 45 -6.99 3.83 -1.80
C VAL A 45 -5.76 3.19 -2.41
N ILE A 46 -5.45 1.98 -1.94
CA ILE A 46 -4.35 1.15 -2.43
C ILE A 46 -4.94 -0.01 -3.20
N LYS A 47 -4.51 -0.21 -4.45
CA LYS A 47 -4.90 -1.33 -5.29
C LYS A 47 -3.70 -2.19 -5.60
N GLY A 48 -3.82 -3.51 -5.40
CA GLY A 48 -2.76 -4.47 -5.63
C GLY A 48 -3.17 -5.60 -6.57
N ASN A 49 -2.34 -5.91 -7.57
CA ASN A 49 -2.58 -6.99 -8.52
C ASN A 49 -2.13 -8.34 -7.95
N LEU A 50 -3.07 -9.15 -7.51
CA LEU A 50 -2.86 -10.46 -6.90
C LEU A 50 -3.66 -11.55 -7.64
N PRO A 51 -3.37 -11.80 -8.94
CA PRO A 51 -4.09 -12.82 -9.70
C PRO A 51 -3.80 -14.22 -9.17
N GLY A 52 -4.86 -15.02 -9.01
CA GLY A 52 -4.77 -16.40 -8.53
C GLY A 52 -4.72 -16.56 -7.01
N PHE A 53 -4.76 -15.47 -6.24
CA PHE A 53 -4.99 -15.52 -4.80
C PHE A 53 -6.49 -15.36 -4.50
N SER A 54 -6.97 -16.08 -3.50
CA SER A 54 -8.28 -15.81 -2.88
C SER A 54 -8.12 -14.78 -1.77
N ALA A 55 -9.24 -14.22 -1.28
CA ALA A 55 -9.20 -13.30 -0.14
C ALA A 55 -8.61 -13.94 1.13
N GLU A 56 -8.75 -15.26 1.29
CA GLU A 56 -8.23 -16.02 2.43
C GLU A 56 -6.71 -16.22 2.37
N ASP A 57 -6.12 -16.09 1.19
CA ASP A 57 -4.68 -16.20 0.94
C ASP A 57 -3.93 -14.88 1.17
N VAL A 58 -4.65 -13.79 1.44
CA VAL A 58 -4.07 -12.44 1.60
C VAL A 58 -4.32 -11.95 3.01
N ASP A 59 -3.24 -11.64 3.71
CA ASP A 59 -3.26 -10.99 5.02
C ASP A 59 -3.02 -9.49 4.86
N VAL A 60 -3.91 -8.70 5.45
CA VAL A 60 -3.82 -7.23 5.49
C VAL A 60 -3.90 -6.80 6.94
N ARG A 61 -2.82 -6.22 7.45
CA ARG A 61 -2.70 -5.87 8.88
C ARG A 61 -1.96 -4.55 9.08
N ILE A 62 -2.16 -3.97 10.26
CA ILE A 62 -1.40 -2.81 10.71
C ILE A 62 -0.41 -3.20 11.79
N GLU A 63 0.85 -2.86 11.58
CA GLU A 63 1.93 -3.01 12.55
C GLU A 63 2.46 -1.61 12.92
N GLY A 64 1.97 -1.06 14.04
CA GLY A 64 2.30 0.30 14.48
C GLY A 64 1.78 1.36 13.52
N ASN A 65 2.64 1.85 12.62
CA ASN A 65 2.29 2.80 11.56
C ASN A 65 2.50 2.23 10.15
N LEU A 66 2.63 0.90 10.02
CA LEU A 66 2.80 0.23 8.74
C LEU A 66 1.51 -0.52 8.39
N LEU A 67 0.98 -0.31 7.19
CA LEU A 67 0.06 -1.23 6.54
C LEU A 67 0.88 -2.31 5.84
N VAL A 68 0.70 -3.55 6.25
CA VAL A 68 1.37 -4.72 5.67
C VAL A 68 0.35 -5.53 4.88
N ILE A 69 0.70 -5.82 3.63
CA ILE A 69 -0.05 -6.71 2.74
C ILE A 69 0.84 -7.88 2.40
N GLU A 70 0.41 -9.08 2.75
CA GLU A 70 1.21 -10.29 2.66
C GLU A 70 0.38 -11.43 2.07
N THR A 71 0.90 -12.12 1.05
CA THR A 71 0.25 -13.31 0.50
C THR A 71 0.81 -14.55 1.17
N LYS A 72 -0.02 -15.57 1.41
CA LYS A 72 0.45 -16.87 1.89
C LYS A 72 1.23 -17.60 0.81
N VAL A 73 2.18 -18.44 1.23
CA VAL A 73 2.86 -19.39 0.34
C VAL A 73 1.82 -20.40 -0.12
N LEU A 74 1.32 -20.22 -1.34
CA LEU A 74 0.75 -21.33 -2.08
C LEU A 74 1.95 -22.17 -2.52
N GLU A 75 2.26 -23.25 -1.79
CA GLU A 75 3.10 -24.30 -2.34
C GLU A 75 2.56 -24.61 -3.73
N ASP A 76 3.43 -24.67 -4.74
CA ASP A 76 3.07 -25.02 -6.12
C ASP A 76 2.10 -26.22 -6.10
N ALA A 77 0.79 -25.97 -6.12
CA ALA A 77 -0.21 -27.04 -6.04
C ALA A 77 -0.05 -28.01 -7.23
N GLU A 78 0.58 -27.52 -8.29
CA GLU A 78 0.90 -28.21 -9.53
C GLU A 78 2.19 -29.05 -9.48
N LYS A 79 3.04 -28.95 -8.45
CA LYS A 79 4.22 -29.84 -8.31
C LYS A 79 3.83 -31.29 -8.00
N LYS A 80 2.56 -31.58 -7.73
CA LYS A 80 2.05 -32.90 -7.34
C LYS A 80 1.30 -33.67 -8.44
N ASN A 81 1.41 -33.25 -9.71
CA ASN A 81 0.93 -34.08 -10.82
C ASN A 81 2.12 -34.65 -11.59
N ASP A 82 2.52 -35.88 -11.24
CA ASP A 82 3.60 -36.63 -11.90
C ASP A 82 3.29 -36.92 -13.39
N ASP A 83 2.04 -36.74 -13.83
CA ASP A 83 1.60 -36.96 -15.22
C ASP A 83 1.63 -35.69 -16.11
N THR A 84 2.14 -34.56 -15.64
CA THR A 84 2.13 -33.29 -16.40
C THR A 84 3.49 -32.96 -17.03
N THR A 85 3.56 -32.91 -18.37
CA THR A 85 4.75 -32.43 -19.09
C THR A 85 4.64 -30.93 -19.38
N TRP A 86 5.56 -30.14 -18.82
CA TRP A 86 5.62 -28.70 -19.05
C TRP A 86 6.47 -28.36 -20.28
N HIS A 87 5.89 -27.69 -21.27
CA HIS A 87 6.66 -27.15 -22.41
C HIS A 87 7.24 -25.76 -22.13
N TYR A 88 6.57 -24.94 -21.31
CA TYR A 88 7.01 -23.60 -20.92
C TYR A 88 6.26 -23.11 -19.68
N ARG A 89 6.93 -22.48 -18.70
CA ARG A 89 6.33 -22.08 -17.41
C ARG A 89 6.92 -20.79 -16.86
N GLU A 90 6.28 -19.67 -17.20
CA GLU A 90 6.65 -18.33 -16.71
C GLU A 90 5.89 -17.91 -15.46
N ARG A 91 4.61 -18.30 -15.37
CA ARG A 91 3.74 -17.98 -14.25
C ARG A 91 4.17 -18.76 -13.02
N ARG A 92 4.35 -18.06 -11.89
CA ARG A 92 4.65 -18.67 -10.58
C ARG A 92 3.88 -17.91 -9.51
N GLN A 93 3.22 -18.65 -8.63
CA GLN A 93 2.71 -18.08 -7.38
C GLN A 93 3.84 -18.13 -6.35
N ARG A 94 4.09 -17.01 -5.69
CA ARG A 94 5.12 -16.88 -4.66
C ARG A 94 4.52 -16.16 -3.48
N HIS A 95 5.15 -16.34 -2.32
CA HIS A 95 4.98 -15.40 -1.22
C HIS A 95 5.39 -14.01 -1.70
N MET A 96 4.51 -13.05 -1.48
CA MET A 96 4.74 -11.66 -1.81
C MET A 96 4.34 -10.82 -0.59
N LYS A 97 5.20 -9.87 -0.24
CA LYS A 97 4.95 -8.95 0.86
C LYS A 97 5.23 -7.52 0.41
N ARG A 98 4.32 -6.61 0.73
CA ARG A 98 4.51 -5.16 0.58
C ARG A 98 4.05 -4.46 1.84
N SER A 99 4.81 -3.46 2.25
CA SER A 99 4.49 -2.65 3.43
C SER A 99 4.49 -1.18 3.06
N PHE A 100 3.53 -0.44 3.60
CA PHE A 100 3.35 0.98 3.36
C PHE A 100 3.33 1.67 4.72
N VAL A 101 4.07 2.77 4.88
CA VAL A 101 3.84 3.65 6.02
C VAL A 101 2.42 4.20 5.92
N LEU A 102 1.78 4.59 7.01
CA LEU A 102 0.49 5.27 7.01
C LEU A 102 0.67 6.74 7.42
N PRO A 103 -0.07 7.68 6.83
CA PRO A 103 -0.12 9.04 7.35
C PRO A 103 -0.78 9.08 8.73
N GLU A 104 -0.40 10.03 9.59
CA GLU A 104 -0.99 10.19 10.93
C GLU A 104 -2.51 10.44 10.89
N LYS A 105 -3.02 10.96 9.77
CA LYS A 105 -4.41 11.37 9.59
C LYS A 105 -5.35 10.25 9.12
N VAL A 106 -4.97 8.98 9.24
CA VAL A 106 -5.82 7.84 8.88
C VAL A 106 -6.53 7.29 10.12
N ASP A 107 -7.85 7.08 10.01
CA ASP A 107 -8.60 6.35 11.03
C ASP A 107 -8.33 4.85 10.89
N LYS A 108 -7.49 4.31 11.80
CA LYS A 108 -7.10 2.90 11.78
C LYS A 108 -8.25 1.94 12.11
N ASN A 109 -9.36 2.43 12.66
CA ASN A 109 -10.54 1.61 12.96
C ASN A 109 -11.49 1.49 11.76
N GLN A 110 -11.33 2.33 10.74
CA GLN A 110 -12.17 2.36 9.54
C GLN A 110 -11.38 2.02 8.28
N ILE A 111 -10.77 0.83 8.30
CA ILE A 111 -10.04 0.29 7.15
C ILE A 111 -10.89 -0.79 6.53
N GLU A 112 -11.11 -0.65 5.22
CA GLU A 112 -11.85 -1.62 4.44
C GLU A 112 -10.90 -2.28 3.44
N ALA A 113 -10.99 -3.61 3.32
CA ALA A 113 -10.26 -4.36 2.32
C ALA A 113 -11.22 -5.26 1.55
N ALA A 114 -11.11 -5.27 0.23
CA ALA A 114 -11.94 -6.08 -0.64
C ALA A 114 -11.09 -6.67 -1.77
N MET A 115 -11.42 -7.89 -2.19
CA MET A 115 -10.77 -8.54 -3.31
C MET A 115 -11.78 -8.84 -4.41
N LYS A 116 -11.46 -8.44 -5.64
CA LYS A 116 -12.33 -8.66 -6.81
C LYS A 116 -11.48 -8.94 -8.04
N ASN A 117 -11.75 -10.03 -8.74
CA ASN A 117 -11.09 -10.40 -10.00
C ASN A 117 -9.54 -10.39 -9.92
N GLY A 118 -8.97 -10.86 -8.81
CA GLY A 118 -7.52 -10.86 -8.61
C GLY A 118 -6.92 -9.49 -8.29
N VAL A 119 -7.74 -8.50 -7.93
CA VAL A 119 -7.29 -7.18 -7.48
C VAL A 119 -7.73 -6.96 -6.04
N LEU A 120 -6.76 -6.72 -5.16
CA LEU A 120 -6.98 -6.25 -3.80
C LEU A 120 -7.21 -4.73 -3.81
N SER A 121 -8.21 -4.25 -3.10
CA SER A 121 -8.45 -2.82 -2.85
C SER A 121 -8.50 -2.59 -1.35
N VAL A 122 -7.62 -1.74 -0.82
CA VAL A 122 -7.59 -1.32 0.57
C VAL A 122 -7.94 0.16 0.64
N THR A 123 -8.99 0.51 1.36
CA THR A 123 -9.47 1.88 1.56
C THR A 123 -9.18 2.29 2.99
N LEU A 124 -8.48 3.42 3.12
CA LEU A 124 -8.06 4.02 4.38
C LEU A 124 -8.75 5.37 4.52
N ASN A 125 -9.78 5.45 5.34
CA ASN A 125 -10.52 6.69 5.55
C ASN A 125 -9.66 7.69 6.34
N LYS A 126 -9.72 8.96 5.93
CA LYS A 126 -9.07 10.07 6.64
C LYS A 126 -9.87 10.40 7.89
N SER A 127 -9.17 10.73 8.98
CA SER A 127 -9.77 11.15 10.23
C SER A 127 -10.54 12.48 10.04
N PRO A 128 -11.76 12.61 10.62
CA PRO A 128 -12.59 13.81 10.52
C PRO A 128 -11.95 15.07 11.14
N GLU A 129 -10.94 14.93 12.01
CA GLU A 129 -10.18 16.07 12.55
C GLU A 129 -9.25 16.76 11.53
N SER A 130 -9.17 16.26 10.30
CA SER A 130 -8.30 16.83 9.26
C SER A 130 -8.90 18.01 8.49
N SER A 131 -10.12 18.47 8.82
CA SER A 131 -10.65 19.70 8.24
C SER A 131 -9.88 20.91 8.81
N PRO A 132 -9.33 21.81 7.97
CA PRO A 132 -8.55 22.94 8.47
C PRO A 132 -9.40 23.81 9.40
N MET A 133 -9.01 23.90 10.68
CA MET A 133 -9.59 24.87 11.61
C MET A 133 -9.15 26.27 11.19
N SER A 134 -10.08 27.08 10.68
CA SER A 134 -9.82 28.50 10.49
C SER A 134 -9.80 29.20 11.85
N ILE A 135 -8.65 29.70 12.26
CA ILE A 135 -8.52 30.53 13.46
C ILE A 135 -8.71 31.99 13.04
N THR A 136 -9.79 32.64 13.49
CA THR A 136 -10.00 34.07 13.27
C THR A 136 -9.11 34.87 14.21
N VAL A 137 -8.12 35.58 13.66
CA VAL A 137 -7.27 36.52 14.42
C VAL A 137 -8.10 37.74 14.79
N ARG A 138 -8.18 38.07 16.09
CA ARG A 138 -8.75 39.32 16.59
C ARG A 138 -7.63 40.33 16.84
N SER A 139 -7.81 41.56 16.38
CA SER A 139 -6.95 42.70 16.73
C SER A 139 -7.47 43.40 17.97
N GLU A 140 -6.56 43.82 18.86
CA GLU A 140 -6.82 44.84 19.89
C GLU A 140 -6.84 46.24 19.27
#